data_AF-A0A7V7TXK4-F1
#
_entry.id   AF-A0A7V7TXK4-F1
#
_cell.length_a   1.000
_cell.length_b   1.000
_cell.length_c   1.000
_cell.angle_alpha   90.00
_cell.angle_beta   90.00
_cell.angle_gamma   90.00
#
_symmetry.space_group_name_H-M   'P 1'
#
loop_
_entity.id
_entity.type
_entity.pdbx_description
1 polymer ?
#
loop_
_entity_poly.entity_id
_entity_poly.type
_entity_poly.pdbx_seq_one_letter_code
_entity_poly.pdbx_strand_id
1 'polypeptide(L)'
;MKPAAVIGTSMLVSALSGCVYANGFYETFDTRVEPAAMVTPASAARAEPPPSATEIRYVHDTARVVFRRRPAERTPDFVAQGPDGYAICLRSGRDYALLVFARRVFEDAISQAADDARILRSSADTAVCRSGSQRWIAT
;
A
#
# COMPACT_ATOMS: atom_id res chain seq x y z
N MET A 1 -37.60 -10.41 -58.19
CA MET A 1 -37.56 -9.05 -57.61
C MET A 1 -37.45 -9.17 -56.10
N LYS A 2 -36.53 -8.43 -55.45
CA LYS A 2 -36.34 -8.31 -53.98
C LYS A 2 -37.61 -7.74 -53.30
N PRO A 3 -37.90 -7.98 -52.00
CA PRO A 3 -37.16 -7.44 -50.81
C PRO A 3 -36.97 -8.48 -49.66
N ALA A 4 -35.91 -8.51 -48.83
CA ALA A 4 -35.37 -7.63 -47.76
C ALA A 4 -36.11 -7.67 -46.39
N ALA A 5 -35.48 -8.30 -45.36
CA ALA A 5 -35.54 -8.04 -43.89
C ALA A 5 -34.76 -9.17 -43.14
N VAL A 6 -33.54 -8.98 -42.60
CA VAL A 6 -33.08 -8.50 -41.26
C VAL A 6 -33.39 -9.45 -40.08
N ILE A 7 -32.45 -9.50 -39.11
CA ILE A 7 -32.44 -10.15 -37.76
C ILE A 7 -31.63 -11.46 -37.74
N GLY A 8 -30.64 -11.70 -36.87
CA GLY A 8 -30.11 -10.93 -35.75
C GLY A 8 -28.92 -11.70 -35.15
N THR A 9 -27.94 -10.98 -34.63
CA THR A 9 -26.71 -11.51 -34.05
C THR A 9 -26.98 -12.09 -32.66
N SER A 10 -26.63 -13.36 -32.43
CA SER A 10 -26.50 -13.92 -31.09
C SER A 10 -25.31 -14.86 -31.08
N MET A 11 -24.17 -14.34 -30.60
CA MET A 11 -23.02 -15.17 -30.26
C MET A 11 -23.25 -15.79 -28.89
N LEU A 12 -23.13 -17.11 -28.89
CA LEU A 12 -23.19 -18.01 -27.74
C LEU A 12 -22.11 -17.68 -26.70
N VAL A 13 -22.50 -17.61 -25.43
CA VAL A 13 -21.59 -17.75 -24.29
C VAL A 13 -21.62 -19.20 -23.82
N SER A 14 -20.43 -19.76 -23.75
CA SER A 14 -20.11 -21.15 -23.49
C SER A 14 -20.24 -21.59 -22.02
N ALA A 15 -20.41 -22.91 -21.88
CA ALA A 15 -19.80 -23.80 -20.88
C ALA A 15 -20.31 -23.84 -19.42
N LEU A 16 -21.15 -24.85 -19.16
CA LEU A 16 -20.95 -25.99 -18.25
C LEU A 16 -20.32 -25.80 -16.84
N SER A 17 -21.17 -26.11 -15.85
CA SER A 17 -20.98 -27.08 -14.76
C SER A 17 -20.05 -26.76 -13.58
N GLY A 18 -20.68 -26.51 -12.43
CA GLY A 18 -20.05 -26.55 -11.10
C GLY A 18 -20.98 -25.94 -10.04
N CYS A 19 -21.63 -26.77 -9.23
CA CYS A 19 -22.68 -26.40 -8.28
C CYS A 19 -22.17 -25.40 -7.21
N VAL A 20 -22.70 -24.18 -7.20
CA VAL A 20 -22.61 -23.27 -6.05
C VAL A 20 -23.84 -23.50 -5.17
N TYR A 21 -23.64 -24.13 -4.01
CA TYR A 21 -24.65 -24.18 -2.95
C TYR A 21 -24.73 -22.78 -2.32
N ALA A 22 -25.73 -21.99 -2.73
CA ALA A 22 -26.06 -20.72 -2.09
C ALA A 22 -27.28 -20.93 -1.18
N ASN A 23 -27.07 -21.11 0.12
CA ASN A 23 -28.14 -20.92 1.11
C ASN A 23 -28.28 -19.41 1.34
N GLY A 24 -28.96 -18.72 0.42
CA GLY A 24 -29.25 -17.31 0.51
C GLY A 24 -30.56 -17.06 1.25
N PHE A 25 -30.47 -16.65 2.50
CA PHE A 25 -31.53 -15.88 3.16
C PHE A 25 -31.57 -14.49 2.48
N TYR A 26 -32.71 -14.10 1.93
CA TYR A 26 -32.93 -12.75 1.41
C TYR A 26 -33.44 -11.88 2.57
N GLU A 27 -32.55 -11.09 3.18
CA GLU A 27 -32.97 -9.89 3.90
C GLU A 27 -33.07 -8.75 2.89
N THR A 28 -34.29 -8.27 2.70
CA THR A 28 -34.63 -7.09 1.91
C THR A 28 -34.16 -5.85 2.67
N PHE A 29 -33.00 -5.31 2.32
CA PHE A 29 -32.57 -4.00 2.83
C PHE A 29 -33.12 -2.91 1.91
N ASP A 30 -34.11 -2.18 2.42
CA ASP A 30 -34.68 -0.97 1.81
C ASP A 30 -33.56 0.07 1.60
N THR A 31 -33.09 0.21 0.36
CA THR A 31 -32.01 1.14 0.04
C THR A 31 -32.64 2.50 -0.22
N ARG A 32 -32.71 3.33 0.83
CA ARG A 32 -32.94 4.77 0.70
C ARG A 32 -31.80 5.36 -0.13
N VAL A 33 -32.07 5.72 -1.37
CA VAL A 33 -31.13 6.46 -2.23
C VAL A 33 -30.97 7.87 -1.66
N GLU A 34 -29.97 8.04 -0.80
CA GLU A 34 -29.42 9.35 -0.46
C GLU A 34 -28.57 9.82 -1.65
N PRO A 35 -28.73 11.06 -2.16
CA PRO A 35 -28.00 11.50 -3.33
C PRO A 35 -26.50 11.41 -3.07
N ALA A 36 -25.82 10.65 -3.94
CA ALA A 36 -24.39 10.36 -3.88
C ALA A 36 -23.60 11.58 -3.42
N ALA A 37 -23.09 11.51 -2.18
CA ALA A 37 -22.03 12.40 -1.75
C ALA A 37 -20.92 12.26 -2.79
N MET A 38 -20.71 13.35 -3.52
CA MET A 38 -19.68 13.51 -4.52
C MET A 38 -18.39 12.94 -3.95
N VAL A 39 -17.87 11.87 -4.55
CA VAL A 39 -16.55 11.32 -4.23
C VAL A 39 -15.58 12.48 -4.41
N THR A 40 -15.20 13.07 -3.28
CA THR A 40 -14.22 14.15 -3.28
C THR A 40 -12.93 13.49 -3.74
N PRO A 41 -12.31 13.95 -4.84
CA PRO A 41 -11.05 13.39 -5.29
C PRO A 41 -10.08 13.42 -4.10
N ALA A 42 -9.38 12.31 -3.90
CA ALA A 42 -8.43 12.09 -2.82
C ALA A 42 -7.70 13.40 -2.50
N SER A 43 -7.85 13.84 -1.25
CA SER A 43 -7.17 14.99 -0.67
C SER A 43 -5.80 15.15 -1.33
N ALA A 44 -5.58 16.27 -2.02
CA ALA A 44 -4.27 16.66 -2.50
C ALA A 44 -3.27 16.32 -1.40
N ALA A 45 -2.39 15.37 -1.68
CA ALA A 45 -1.40 14.91 -0.72
C ALA A 45 -0.67 16.17 -0.25
N ARG A 46 -0.98 16.64 0.96
CA ARG A 46 -0.12 17.59 1.64
C ARG A 46 1.22 16.90 1.60
N ALA A 47 2.18 17.48 0.86
CA ALA A 47 3.50 16.88 0.71
C ALA A 47 4.01 16.67 2.13
N GLU A 48 4.02 15.41 2.55
CA GLU A 48 4.28 15.08 3.93
C GLU A 48 5.70 15.54 4.22
N PRO A 49 5.95 16.21 5.36
CA PRO A 49 7.27 16.73 5.60
C PRO A 49 8.27 15.57 5.56
N PRO A 50 9.45 15.78 4.95
CA PRO A 50 10.43 14.73 4.81
C PRO A 50 10.85 14.19 6.19
N PRO A 51 11.48 13.00 6.24
CA PRO A 51 12.00 12.44 7.48
C PRO A 51 12.92 13.43 8.20
N SER A 52 12.72 13.57 9.52
CA SER A 52 13.55 14.39 10.41
C SER A 52 14.96 13.81 10.52
N ALA A 53 15.94 14.60 10.99
CA ALA A 53 17.30 14.10 11.22
C ALA A 53 17.33 12.91 12.20
N THR A 54 16.46 12.93 13.21
CA THR A 54 16.31 11.84 14.18
C THR A 54 15.74 10.58 13.54
N GLU A 55 14.70 10.72 12.72
CA GLU A 55 14.10 9.61 11.96
C GLU A 55 15.15 9.00 11.01
N ILE A 56 15.94 9.84 10.34
CA ILE A 56 17.03 9.38 9.45
C ILE A 56 18.10 8.63 10.23
N ARG A 57 18.51 9.11 11.41
CA ARG A 57 19.48 8.41 12.26
C ARG A 57 18.94 7.04 12.69
N TYR A 58 17.69 6.98 13.13
CA TYR A 58 17.03 5.73 13.50
C TYR A 58 16.96 4.76 12.31
N VAL A 59 16.63 5.26 11.11
CA VAL A 59 16.62 4.48 9.87
C VAL A 59 18.01 3.90 9.58
N HIS A 60 19.06 4.72 9.66
CA HIS A 60 20.43 4.29 9.42
C HIS A 60 20.85 3.19 10.40
N ASP A 61 20.61 3.38 11.70
CA ASP A 61 20.96 2.40 12.73
C ASP A 61 20.16 1.10 12.56
N THR A 62 18.87 1.21 12.23
CA THR A 62 18.02 0.06 11.91
C THR A 62 18.51 -0.70 10.68
N ALA A 63 18.87 0.00 9.60
CA ALA A 63 19.36 -0.61 8.37
C ALA A 63 20.66 -1.41 8.62
N ARG A 64 21.56 -0.89 9.46
CA ARG A 64 22.78 -1.60 9.87
C ARG A 64 22.49 -2.89 10.61
N VAL A 65 21.44 -2.93 11.43
CA VAL A 65 21.02 -4.16 12.13
C VAL A 65 20.34 -5.12 11.16
N VAL A 66 19.33 -4.66 10.41
CA VAL A 66 18.50 -5.48 9.51
C VAL A 66 19.32 -6.14 8.41
N PHE A 67 20.26 -5.41 7.81
CA PHE A 67 21.10 -5.90 6.72
C PHE A 67 22.49 -6.36 7.16
N ARG A 68 22.71 -6.53 8.47
CA ARG A 68 23.97 -7.07 9.04
C ARG A 68 25.19 -6.26 8.59
N ARG A 69 25.10 -4.93 8.66
CA ARG A 69 26.12 -3.95 8.29
C ARG A 69 26.52 -3.95 6.80
N ARG A 70 25.76 -4.61 5.92
CA ARG A 70 25.91 -4.43 4.48
C ARG A 70 25.52 -2.99 4.07
N PRO A 71 26.08 -2.46 2.98
CA PRO A 71 25.62 -1.19 2.40
C PRO A 71 24.10 -1.24 2.17
N ALA A 72 23.42 -0.19 2.63
CA ALA A 72 21.97 -0.10 2.57
C ALA A 72 21.57 1.26 1.97
N GLU A 73 20.39 1.26 1.37
CA GLU A 73 19.74 2.44 0.80
C GLU A 73 18.35 2.57 1.40
N ARG A 74 17.85 3.82 1.43
CA ARG A 74 16.48 4.15 1.82
C ARG A 74 15.78 4.99 0.77
N THR A 75 14.46 5.08 0.87
CA THR A 75 13.73 6.14 0.17
C THR A 75 14.02 7.51 0.82
N PRO A 76 14.08 8.59 0.02
CA PRO A 76 14.31 9.94 0.55
C PRO A 76 13.16 10.39 1.45
N ASP A 77 11.94 10.05 1.05
CA ASP A 77 10.68 10.43 1.67
C ASP A 77 9.93 9.21 2.21
N PHE A 78 8.86 9.48 2.98
CA PHE A 78 7.93 8.44 3.41
C PHE A 78 7.18 7.86 2.22
N VAL A 79 6.96 6.55 2.25
CA VAL A 79 6.13 5.83 1.29
C VAL A 79 4.74 5.62 1.87
N ALA A 80 3.71 5.71 1.01
CA ALA A 80 2.35 5.44 1.43
C ALA A 80 2.17 3.95 1.75
N GLN A 81 1.77 3.63 2.98
CA GLN A 81 1.45 2.26 3.39
C GLN A 81 0.16 2.22 4.23
N GLY A 82 -1.00 2.18 3.56
CA GLY A 82 -2.29 2.08 4.23
C GLY A 82 -2.57 3.26 5.18
N PRO A 83 -3.48 3.09 6.16
CA PRO A 83 -3.74 4.11 7.19
C PRO A 83 -2.65 4.17 8.27
N ASP A 84 -1.68 3.26 8.23
CA ASP A 84 -0.79 2.96 9.35
C ASP A 84 0.55 3.68 9.21
N GLY A 85 0.59 4.93 9.69
CA GLY A 85 1.84 5.60 10.05
C GLY A 85 2.76 6.03 8.90
N TYR A 86 4.00 6.36 9.29
CA TYR A 86 5.04 6.92 8.44
C TYR A 86 6.02 5.82 8.05
N ALA A 87 6.03 5.39 6.79
CA ALA A 87 6.84 4.24 6.37
C ALA A 87 8.03 4.65 5.51
N ILE A 88 9.20 4.02 5.72
CA ILE A 88 10.41 4.21 4.91
C ILE A 88 10.85 2.85 4.38
N CYS A 89 11.06 2.79 3.07
CA CYS A 89 11.60 1.61 2.43
C CYS A 89 13.11 1.54 2.59
N LEU A 90 13.61 0.35 2.89
CA LEU A 90 15.03 0.04 3.00
C LEU A 90 15.39 -1.09 2.04
N ARG A 91 16.58 -1.03 1.45
CA ARG A 91 17.11 -2.13 0.63
C ARG A 91 18.60 -2.35 0.82
N SER A 92 19.03 -3.57 0.55
CA SER A 92 20.44 -3.93 0.33
C SER A 92 20.49 -4.93 -0.83
N GLY A 93 20.84 -4.45 -2.03
CA GLY A 93 20.74 -5.25 -3.25
C GLY A 93 19.29 -5.63 -3.57
N ARG A 94 18.96 -6.93 -3.47
CA ARG A 94 17.61 -7.48 -3.72
C ARG A 94 16.80 -7.76 -2.44
N ASP A 95 17.39 -7.51 -1.28
CA ASP A 95 16.72 -7.66 0.01
C ASP A 95 16.02 -6.36 0.38
N TYR A 96 14.75 -6.45 0.79
CA TYR A 96 13.93 -5.30 1.16
C TYR A 96 13.45 -5.42 2.60
N ALA A 97 13.28 -4.28 3.25
CA ALA A 97 12.57 -4.13 4.51
C ALA A 97 11.75 -2.85 4.47
N LEU A 98 10.64 -2.83 5.20
CA LEU A 98 9.81 -1.65 5.39
C LEU A 98 9.85 -1.29 6.87
N LEU A 99 10.31 -0.08 7.17
CA LEU A 99 10.30 0.46 8.52
C LEU A 99 9.10 1.38 8.68
N VAL A 100 8.21 1.07 9.61
CA VAL A 100 6.96 1.82 9.82
C VAL A 100 7.00 2.48 11.20
N PHE A 101 6.96 3.80 11.25
CA PHE A 101 6.79 4.55 12.49
C PHE A 101 5.29 4.78 12.75
N ALA A 102 4.77 4.42 13.92
CA ALA A 102 3.36 4.66 14.24
C ALA A 102 3.04 6.16 14.38
N ARG A 103 4.04 6.99 14.68
CA ARG A 103 3.96 8.46 14.76
C ARG A 103 5.29 9.12 14.39
N ARG A 104 5.26 10.41 14.03
CA ARG A 104 6.48 11.18 13.77
C ARG A 104 7.36 11.28 15.00
N VAL A 105 8.67 11.19 14.78
CA VAL A 105 9.67 11.31 15.82
C VAL A 105 10.46 12.59 15.60
N PHE A 106 10.23 13.58 16.48
CA PHE A 106 10.87 14.89 16.41
C PHE A 106 11.89 15.12 17.54
N GLU A 107 11.89 14.29 18.58
CA GLU A 107 12.72 14.46 19.77
C GLU A 107 13.98 13.60 19.71
N ASP A 108 15.14 14.14 20.12
CA ASP A 108 16.45 13.48 20.04
C ASP A 108 16.57 12.23 20.92
N ALA A 109 15.76 12.15 21.99
CA ALA A 109 15.72 11.04 22.92
C ALA A 109 14.49 10.16 22.63
N ILE A 110 14.67 9.18 21.76
CA ILE A 110 13.66 8.13 21.57
C ILE A 110 13.69 7.27 22.83
N SER A 111 12.66 7.39 23.68
CA SER A 111 12.48 6.46 24.78
C SER A 111 12.39 5.04 24.21
N GLN A 112 13.30 4.14 24.61
CA GLN A 112 13.28 2.74 24.18
C GLN A 112 11.98 2.01 24.60
N ALA A 113 11.22 2.57 25.55
CA ALA A 113 9.90 2.08 25.94
C ALA A 113 8.75 2.59 25.06
N ALA A 114 9.02 3.56 24.17
CA ALA A 114 8.08 4.12 23.20
C ALA A 114 8.42 3.67 21.77
N ASP A 115 8.91 2.43 21.64
CA ASP A 115 9.36 1.80 20.40
C ASP A 115 8.17 1.55 19.46
N ASP A 116 7.64 2.65 18.92
CA ASP A 116 6.48 2.70 18.03
C ASP A 116 6.86 2.36 16.58
N ALA A 117 8.04 1.77 16.36
CA ALA A 117 8.55 1.43 15.04
C ALA A 117 8.51 -0.08 14.79
N ARG A 118 7.93 -0.47 13.65
CA ARG A 118 7.81 -1.86 13.22
C ARG A 118 8.68 -2.10 12.00
N ILE A 119 9.42 -3.21 12.02
CA ILE A 119 10.23 -3.65 10.88
C ILE A 119 9.51 -4.80 10.19
N LEU A 120 9.03 -4.56 8.99
CA LEU A 120 8.34 -5.55 8.16
C LEU A 120 9.29 -6.07 7.08
N ARG A 121 9.30 -7.40 6.90
CA ARG A 121 10.21 -8.10 5.97
C ARG A 121 9.49 -9.11 5.08
N SER A 122 8.20 -9.32 5.28
CA SER A 122 7.45 -10.23 4.44
C SER A 122 7.41 -9.68 3.01
N SER A 123 7.27 -10.56 2.03
CA SER A 123 7.13 -10.15 0.63
C SER A 123 5.89 -9.28 0.44
N ALA A 124 4.78 -9.60 1.11
CA ALA A 124 3.55 -8.82 1.03
C ALA A 124 3.75 -7.38 1.53
N ASP A 125 4.34 -7.20 2.71
CA ASP A 125 4.55 -5.87 3.32
C ASP A 125 5.54 -5.02 2.52
N THR A 126 6.57 -5.66 1.97
CA THR A 126 7.62 -4.97 1.21
C THR A 126 7.27 -4.78 -0.28
N ALA A 127 6.05 -5.11 -0.70
CA ALA A 127 5.62 -4.93 -2.09
C ALA A 127 5.79 -3.47 -2.56
N VAL A 128 5.47 -2.49 -1.70
CA VAL A 128 5.66 -1.06 -1.98
C VAL A 128 7.13 -0.68 -2.24
N CYS A 129 8.07 -1.36 -1.57
CA CYS A 129 9.51 -1.12 -1.75
C CYS A 129 10.07 -1.78 -3.01
N ARG A 130 9.36 -2.76 -3.57
CA ARG A 130 9.77 -3.45 -4.80
C ARG A 130 9.26 -2.76 -6.06
N SER A 131 8.44 -1.70 -5.93
CA SER A 131 8.00 -0.94 -7.10
C SER A 131 9.20 -0.23 -7.75
N GLY A 132 9.28 -0.30 -9.09
CA GLY A 132 10.37 0.32 -9.84
C GLY A 132 10.36 1.86 -9.83
N SER A 133 9.35 2.48 -9.22
CA SER A 133 9.16 3.93 -9.13
C SER A 133 9.93 4.60 -8.00
N GLN A 134 10.49 3.83 -7.06
CA GLN A 134 11.15 4.39 -5.88
C GLN A 134 12.52 4.98 -6.24
N ARG A 135 12.77 6.20 -5.76
CA ARG A 135 14.12 6.76 -5.70
C ARG A 135 14.83 6.23 -4.46
N TRP A 136 16.12 5.90 -4.62
CA TRP A 136 16.95 5.36 -3.55
C TRP A 136 18.13 6.27 -3.28
N ILE A 137 18.46 6.43 -2.00
CA ILE A 137 19.63 7.16 -1.53
C ILE A 137 20.36 6.31 -0.49
N ALA A 138 21.66 6.50 -0.34
CA ALA A 138 22.41 5.86 0.74
C ALA A 138 21.81 6.26 2.10
N THR A 139 21.73 5.29 3.01
CA THR A 139 21.36 5.55 4.41
C THR A 139 22.46 6.28 5.15
#